data_AF-A0A1H1QU03-F1
#
_entry.id   AF-A0A1H1QU03-F1
#
_cell.length_a   1.000
_cell.length_b   1.000
_cell.length_c   1.000
_cell.angle_alpha   90.00
_cell.angle_beta   90.00
_cell.angle_gamma   90.00
#
_symmetry.space_group_name_H-M   'P 1'
#
loop_
_entity.id
_entity.type
_entity.pdbx_description
1 polymer ?
#
loop_
_entity_poly.entity_id
_entity_poly.type
_entity_poly.pdbx_seq_one_letter_code
_entity_poly.pdbx_strand_id
1 'polypeptide(L)'
;MNWYVAKLVFRVISGDGNHHAQFDEQLRLINADSEHIAFEKASHIGHANQDSFLNNNKQTVQWQFIDVAELNQLGELKDGTELYYNIHETHDADLYIAWAHHKSALLGMKN
;
A
#
# COMPACT_ATOMS: atom_id res chain seq x y z
N MET A 1 -1.27 -21.68 -11.64
CA MET A 1 -0.64 -20.86 -10.59
C MET A 1 -0.10 -19.55 -11.15
N ASN A 2 -0.71 -18.44 -10.78
CA ASN A 2 -0.36 -17.09 -11.22
C ASN A 2 0.02 -16.22 -10.01
N TRP A 3 0.88 -15.23 -10.23
CA TRP A 3 1.22 -14.20 -9.23
C TRP A 3 0.46 -12.92 -9.55
N TYR A 4 -0.01 -12.24 -8.51
CA TYR A 4 -0.69 -10.96 -8.60
C TYR A 4 -0.13 -10.00 -7.56
N VAL A 5 -0.20 -8.70 -7.84
CA VAL A 5 0.00 -7.65 -6.83
C VAL A 5 -1.34 -7.02 -6.56
N ALA A 6 -1.76 -7.08 -5.30
CA ALA A 6 -2.96 -6.43 -4.80
C ALA A 6 -2.57 -5.17 -4.01
N LYS A 7 -3.25 -4.04 -4.26
CA LYS A 7 -3.18 -2.85 -3.41
C LYS A 7 -4.33 -2.90 -2.40
N LEU A 8 -4.00 -3.13 -1.14
CA LEU A 8 -4.95 -3.05 -0.02
C LEU A 8 -4.96 -1.62 0.52
N VAL A 9 -6.15 -1.07 0.76
CA VAL A 9 -6.30 0.26 1.36
C VAL A 9 -6.89 0.12 2.75
N PHE A 10 -6.25 0.74 3.73
CA PHE A 10 -6.73 0.85 5.09
C PHE A 10 -6.95 2.30 5.46
N ARG A 11 -8.03 2.59 6.20
CA ARG A 11 -8.18 3.86 6.89
C ARG A 11 -7.53 3.77 8.26
N VAL A 12 -6.64 4.71 8.55
CA VAL A 12 -6.04 4.86 9.88
C VAL A 12 -6.89 5.82 10.68
N ILE A 13 -7.38 5.40 11.85
CA ILE A 13 -8.23 6.19 12.75
C ILE A 13 -7.57 6.26 14.12
N SER A 14 -7.31 7.47 14.61
CA SER A 14 -6.75 7.72 15.93
C SER A 14 -7.76 8.43 16.83
N GLY A 15 -7.99 7.90 18.03
CA GLY A 15 -8.90 8.48 19.02
C GLY A 15 -10.35 8.51 18.54
N ASP A 16 -10.96 9.70 18.55
CA ASP A 16 -12.34 9.93 18.08
C ASP A 16 -12.45 10.08 16.55
N GLY A 17 -11.32 10.01 15.83
CA GLY A 17 -11.27 10.18 14.38
C GLY A 17 -11.30 11.64 13.91
N ASN A 18 -11.20 12.62 14.82
CA ASN A 18 -11.09 14.05 14.49
C ASN A 18 -9.64 14.43 14.16
N HIS A 19 -9.08 13.79 13.13
CA HIS A 19 -7.79 14.16 12.56
C HIS A 19 -7.87 14.18 11.04
N HIS A 20 -6.84 14.70 10.38
CA HIS A 20 -6.74 14.61 8.92
C HIS A 20 -6.85 13.15 8.50
N ALA A 21 -7.70 12.86 7.52
CA ALA A 21 -7.90 11.50 7.04
C ALA A 21 -6.56 10.90 6.61
N GLN A 22 -6.26 9.73 7.16
CA GLN A 22 -5.04 8.98 6.89
C GLN A 22 -5.41 7.64 6.28
N PHE A 23 -4.68 7.29 5.23
CA PHE A 23 -4.84 6.02 4.54
C PHE A 23 -3.47 5.35 4.44
N ASP A 24 -3.47 4.04 4.64
CA ASP A 24 -2.31 3.18 4.47
C ASP A 24 -2.57 2.28 3.27
N GLU A 25 -1.80 2.50 2.20
CA GLU A 25 -1.84 1.73 0.97
C GLU A 25 -0.73 0.68 0.99
N GLN A 26 -1.12 -0.59 0.99
CA GLN A 26 -0.20 -1.71 1.12
C GLN A 26 -0.22 -2.57 -0.14
N LEU A 27 0.94 -2.76 -0.77
CA LEU A 27 1.09 -3.74 -1.84
C LEU A 27 1.34 -5.14 -1.25
N ARG A 28 0.61 -6.14 -1.76
CA ARG A 28 0.70 -7.54 -1.36
C ARG A 28 0.86 -8.44 -2.58
N LEU A 29 1.84 -9.33 -2.53
CA LEU A 29 2.01 -10.39 -3.51
C LEU A 29 1.05 -11.53 -3.19
N ILE A 30 0.22 -11.93 -4.15
CA ILE A 30 -0.81 -12.95 -4.02
C ILE A 30 -0.57 -14.07 -5.03
N ASN A 31 -0.56 -15.31 -4.55
CA ASN A 31 -0.52 -16.50 -5.40
C ASN A 31 -1.92 -17.10 -5.53
N ALA A 32 -2.42 -17.24 -6.76
CA ALA A 32 -3.74 -17.82 -7.01
C ALA A 32 -3.85 -18.39 -8.42
N ASP A 33 -4.81 -19.28 -8.64
CA ASP A 33 -5.04 -19.87 -9.95
C ASP A 33 -5.83 -18.97 -10.90
N SER A 34 -6.61 -18.03 -10.36
CA SER A 34 -7.38 -17.05 -11.12
C SER A 34 -7.39 -15.69 -10.42
N GLU A 35 -7.72 -14.64 -11.18
CA GLU A 35 -7.86 -13.28 -10.65
C GLU A 35 -8.96 -13.21 -9.58
N HIS A 36 -10.07 -13.92 -9.77
CA HIS A 36 -11.14 -14.00 -8.77
C HIS A 36 -10.65 -14.58 -7.43
N ILE A 37 -9.90 -15.70 -7.47
CA ILE A 37 -9.33 -16.28 -6.25
C ILE A 37 -8.26 -15.36 -5.65
N ALA A 38 -7.49 -14.64 -6.48
CA ALA A 38 -6.51 -13.67 -6.00
C ALA A 38 -7.19 -12.51 -5.25
N PHE A 39 -8.29 -11.98 -5.80
CA PHE A 39 -9.11 -10.96 -5.16
C PHE A 39 -9.65 -11.45 -3.81
N GLU A 40 -10.30 -12.61 -3.77
CA GLU A 40 -10.83 -13.17 -2.51
C GLU A 40 -9.74 -13.35 -1.45
N LYS A 41 -8.57 -13.87 -1.84
CA LYS A 41 -7.42 -13.99 -0.94
C LYS A 41 -6.93 -12.63 -0.45
N ALA A 42 -6.82 -11.64 -1.33
CA ALA A 42 -6.39 -10.29 -0.99
C ALA A 42 -7.36 -9.63 0.00
N SER A 43 -8.67 -9.73 -0.23
CA SER A 43 -9.71 -9.23 0.68
C SER A 43 -9.65 -9.93 2.03
N HIS A 44 -9.45 -11.26 2.05
CA HIS A 44 -9.29 -12.00 3.30
C HIS A 44 -8.07 -11.53 4.10
N ILE A 45 -6.93 -11.30 3.43
CA ILE A 45 -5.73 -10.72 4.05
C ILE A 45 -6.00 -9.32 4.58
N GLY A 46 -6.73 -8.49 3.83
CA GLY A 46 -7.15 -7.16 4.25
C GLY A 46 -7.94 -7.20 5.57
N HIS A 47 -8.99 -8.01 5.63
CA HIS A 47 -9.79 -8.18 6.84
C HIS A 47 -8.98 -8.77 8.01
N ALA A 48 -8.10 -9.74 7.75
CA ALA A 48 -7.28 -10.38 8.78
C ALA A 48 -6.21 -9.45 9.37
N ASN A 49 -5.74 -8.48 8.59
CA ASN A 49 -4.70 -7.53 9.00
C ASN A 49 -5.26 -6.21 9.57
N GLN A 50 -6.57 -6.13 9.82
CA GLN A 50 -7.09 -5.05 10.64
C GLN A 50 -6.50 -5.16 12.04
N ASP A 51 -6.00 -4.06 12.57
CA ASP A 51 -5.31 -4.03 13.85
C ASP A 51 -5.68 -2.77 14.64
N SER A 52 -5.45 -2.81 15.95
CA SER A 52 -5.56 -1.65 16.81
C SER A 52 -4.57 -1.68 17.95
N PHE A 53 -3.95 -0.54 18.26
CA PHE A 53 -3.07 -0.40 19.40
C PHE A 53 -3.27 0.94 20.11
N LEU A 54 -2.74 1.07 21.33
CA LEU A 54 -2.72 2.34 22.06
C LEU A 54 -1.43 3.10 21.74
N ASN A 55 -1.56 4.31 21.21
CA ASN A 55 -0.40 5.18 21.00
C ASN A 55 0.14 5.75 22.33
N ASN A 56 1.23 6.52 22.27
CA ASN A 56 1.87 7.13 23.45
C ASN A 56 0.93 8.07 24.24
N ASN A 57 -0.12 8.59 23.60
CA ASN A 57 -1.13 9.44 24.22
C ASN A 57 -2.32 8.64 24.78
N LYS A 58 -2.23 7.30 24.83
CA LYS A 58 -3.31 6.38 25.23
C LYS A 58 -4.56 6.47 24.35
N GLN A 59 -4.40 6.93 23.11
CA GLN A 59 -5.49 6.90 22.14
C GLN A 59 -5.41 5.60 21.34
N THR A 60 -6.55 4.98 21.12
CA THR A 60 -6.64 3.83 20.21
C THR A 60 -6.39 4.31 18.78
N VAL A 61 -5.42 3.70 18.12
CA VAL A 61 -5.18 3.83 16.69
C VAL A 61 -5.63 2.52 16.02
N GLN A 62 -6.40 2.61 14.94
CA GLN A 62 -7.00 1.48 14.26
C GLN A 62 -6.70 1.52 12.77
N TRP A 63 -6.37 0.36 12.20
CA TRP A 63 -6.36 0.13 10.76
C TRP A 63 -7.66 -0.57 10.39
N GLN A 64 -8.55 0.15 9.73
CA GLN A 64 -9.79 -0.39 9.20
C GLN A 64 -9.61 -0.68 7.73
N PHE A 65 -9.78 -1.94 7.34
CA PHE A 65 -9.69 -2.35 5.95
C PHE A 65 -10.84 -1.72 5.16
N ILE A 66 -10.50 -1.09 4.04
CA ILE A 66 -11.46 -0.45 3.15
C ILE A 66 -11.78 -1.40 2.01
N ASP A 67 -10.80 -1.69 1.15
CA ASP A 67 -10.97 -2.62 0.03
C ASP A 67 -9.62 -2.99 -0.62
N VAL A 68 -9.68 -3.88 -1.60
CA VAL A 68 -8.64 -4.11 -2.61
C VAL A 68 -8.86 -3.09 -3.74
N ALA A 69 -8.06 -2.04 -3.77
CA ALA A 69 -8.22 -0.95 -4.75
C ALA A 69 -7.69 -1.29 -6.15
N GLU A 70 -6.69 -2.17 -6.22
CA GLU A 70 -6.09 -2.62 -7.48
C GLU A 70 -5.65 -4.07 -7.37
N LEU A 71 -5.74 -4.82 -8.48
CA LEU A 71 -5.25 -6.19 -8.59
C LEU A 71 -4.67 -6.40 -9.99
N ASN A 72 -3.37 -6.63 -10.08
CA ASN A 72 -2.67 -6.79 -11.36
C ASN A 72 -1.99 -8.16 -11.40
N GLN A 73 -2.22 -8.93 -12.45
CA GLN A 73 -1.47 -10.17 -12.68
C GLN A 73 -0.03 -9.82 -13.08
N LEU A 74 0.93 -10.42 -12.39
CA LEU A 74 2.33 -10.33 -12.77
C LEU A 74 2.63 -11.31 -13.90
N GLY A 75 3.49 -10.87 -14.82
CA GLY A 75 4.13 -11.76 -15.76
C GLY A 75 5.16 -12.67 -15.08
N GLU A 76 6.25 -12.95 -15.79
CA GLU A 76 7.38 -13.70 -15.24
C GLU A 76 7.99 -12.93 -14.04
N LEU A 77 8.21 -13.62 -12.92
CA LEU A 77 8.96 -13.07 -11.78
C LEU A 77 10.46 -13.17 -12.06
N LYS A 78 11.04 -12.07 -12.52
CA LYS A 78 12.48 -11.96 -12.80
C LYS A 78 12.99 -10.58 -12.39
N ASP A 79 14.30 -10.41 -12.47
CA ASP A 79 14.92 -9.12 -12.25
C ASP A 79 14.32 -8.07 -13.19
N GLY A 80 13.91 -6.94 -12.62
CA GLY A 80 13.23 -5.86 -13.34
C GLY A 80 11.72 -6.03 -13.59
N THR A 81 11.07 -7.10 -13.10
CA THR A 81 9.61 -7.23 -13.23
C THR A 81 8.89 -6.09 -12.50
N GLU A 82 8.03 -5.38 -13.22
CA GLU A 82 7.19 -4.32 -12.63
C GLU A 82 6.16 -4.95 -11.69
N LEU A 83 6.14 -4.48 -10.44
CA LEU A 83 5.19 -4.93 -9.42
C LEU A 83 3.99 -3.99 -9.31
N TYR A 84 4.24 -2.68 -9.50
CA TYR A 84 3.26 -1.62 -9.34
C TYR A 84 3.80 -0.33 -9.97
N TYR A 85 2.91 0.48 -10.51
CA TYR A 85 3.19 1.84 -10.95
C TYR A 85 2.03 2.77 -10.57
N ASN A 86 2.30 4.07 -10.51
CA ASN A 86 1.26 5.09 -10.37
C ASN A 86 1.66 6.34 -11.16
N ILE A 87 0.72 6.89 -11.90
CA ILE A 87 0.90 8.17 -12.60
C ILE A 87 0.43 9.28 -11.66
N HIS A 88 1.33 10.23 -11.39
CA HIS A 88 1.02 11.39 -10.56
C HIS A 88 0.95 12.64 -11.42
N GLU A 89 -0.18 13.33 -11.41
CA GLU A 89 -0.30 14.68 -11.97
C GLU A 89 -0.02 15.70 -10.86
N THR A 90 0.89 16.63 -11.12
CA THR A 90 1.29 17.68 -10.17
C THR A 90 1.35 19.04 -10.87
N HIS A 91 1.08 20.10 -10.11
CA HIS A 91 1.14 21.48 -10.61
C HIS A 91 2.58 22.00 -10.72
N ASP A 92 3.53 21.37 -10.02
CA ASP A 92 4.93 21.76 -9.99
C ASP A 92 5.81 20.53 -10.26
N ALA A 93 6.38 20.48 -11.46
CA ALA A 93 7.23 19.38 -11.92
C ALA A 93 8.61 19.41 -11.24
N ASP A 94 9.18 20.61 -11.05
CA ASP A 94 10.51 20.78 -10.47
C ASP A 94 10.52 20.32 -9.01
N LEU A 95 9.45 20.63 -8.26
CA LEU A 95 9.29 20.16 -6.89
C LEU A 95 9.23 18.63 -6.79
N TYR A 96 8.49 17.97 -7.69
CA TYR A 96 8.40 16.51 -7.70
C TYR A 96 9.74 15.85 -8.05
N ILE A 97 10.47 16.42 -9.02
CA ILE A 97 11.82 15.95 -9.38
C ILE A 97 12.79 16.13 -8.20
N ALA A 98 12.79 17.29 -7.53
CA ALA A 98 13.61 17.54 -6.36
C ALA A 98 13.30 16.57 -5.21
N TRP A 99 12.01 16.29 -4.97
CA TRP A 99 11.57 15.29 -3.99
C TRP A 99 12.11 13.89 -4.33
N ALA A 100 12.03 13.47 -5.59
CA ALA A 100 12.52 12.16 -6.03
C ALA A 100 14.04 12.03 -5.84
N HIS A 101 14.81 13.06 -6.20
CA HIS A 101 16.25 13.10 -5.94
C HIS A 101 16.59 13.05 -4.45
N HIS A 102 15.87 13.81 -3.63
CA HIS A 102 16.06 13.81 -2.19
C HIS A 102 15.84 12.41 -1.60
N LYS A 103 14.76 11.71 -2.00
CA LYS A 103 14.51 10.32 -1.60
C LYS A 103 15.66 9.38 -2.01
N SER A 104 16.15 9.49 -3.24
CA SER A 104 17.28 8.69 -3.74
C SER A 104 18.55 8.90 -2.90
N ALA A 105 18.89 10.16 -2.58
CA ALA A 105 20.04 10.48 -1.75
C ALA A 105 19.97 9.86 -0.35
N LEU A 106 18.78 9.87 0.29
CA LEU A 106 18.57 9.23 1.58
C LEU A 106 18.78 7.71 1.55
N LEU A 107 18.50 7.04 0.43
CA LEU A 107 18.75 5.60 0.27
C LEU A 107 20.26 5.31 0.13
N GLY A 108 20.98 6.16 -0.63
CA GLY A 108 22.42 6.03 -0.81
C GLY A 108 23.25 6.20 0.46
N MET A 109 22.74 6.94 1.46
CA MET A 109 23.41 7.14 2.76
C MET A 109 23.23 5.99 3.77
N LYS A 110 22.38 5.00 3.47
CA LYS A 110 22.13 3.85 4.37
C LYS A 110 23.11 2.69 4.15
N ASN A 111 24.04 2.83 3.22
CA ASN A 111 25.12 1.88 2.91
C ASN A 111 26.45 2.40 3.46
#